data_AF-A0A146K604-F1
#
_entry.id   AF-A0A146K604-F1
#
_cell.length_a   1.000
_cell.length_b   1.000
_cell.length_c   1.000
_cell.angle_alpha   90.00
_cell.angle_beta   90.00
_cell.angle_gamma   90.00
#
_symmetry.space_group_name_H-M   'P 1'
#
loop_
_entity.id
_entity.type
_entity.pdbx_description
1 polymer ?
#
loop_
_entity_poly.entity_id
_entity_poly.type
_entity_poly.pdbx_seq_one_letter_code
_entity_poly.pdbx_strand_id
1 'polypeptide(L)'
;WLTVHTGSRSLGQAVAHYHFQQTQAEQVDFQQVMQKAKSQKVGLESCLMEEFKQFVQKTQNKQTAQQIIQNIHLKDSKDQIKFLTGQRKENYIADMKLAQCFAQMNRMAITEVLMGFFNQYAAENNIQACESIEIESVHNYIDFDKNIIRKGAISANLGERVVIPMNMKEGIIIGTGKGNEEWNFSAPHGTGRKLTRGEAKNLSVEKYKEEMKKVWTSCVSYSTIDESPMAYKSSKIVKKMIEPTVQIDDILKS
;
A
#
# COMPACT_ATOMS: atom_id res chain seq x y z
N TRP A 1 -17.76 -2.57 -14.53
CA TRP A 1 -16.84 -2.19 -13.44
C TRP A 1 -15.84 -1.19 -13.96
N LEU A 2 -15.51 -0.17 -13.15
CA LEU A 2 -14.45 0.80 -13.42
C LEU A 2 -13.42 0.70 -12.30
N THR A 3 -12.14 0.72 -12.64
CA THR A 3 -11.05 0.67 -11.65
C THR A 3 -10.03 1.74 -11.95
N VAL A 4 -9.68 2.52 -10.93
CA VAL A 4 -8.70 3.60 -11.01
C VAL A 4 -7.55 3.28 -10.06
N HIS A 5 -6.38 2.95 -10.61
CA HIS A 5 -5.16 2.72 -9.82
C HIS A 5 -4.16 3.85 -10.05
N THR A 6 -4.12 4.80 -9.12
CA THR A 6 -3.21 5.94 -9.15
C THR A 6 -2.89 6.43 -7.74
N GLY A 7 -1.92 7.34 -7.62
CA GLY A 7 -1.50 7.91 -6.35
C GLY A 7 -1.41 9.43 -6.41
N SER A 8 -0.51 9.99 -5.60
CA SER A 8 -0.28 11.44 -5.45
C SER A 8 0.57 12.06 -6.58
N ARG A 9 0.75 11.36 -7.70
CA ARG A 9 1.60 11.80 -8.82
C ARG A 9 3.02 12.12 -8.31
N SER A 10 3.64 13.21 -8.77
CA SER A 10 4.97 13.63 -8.34
C SER A 10 5.01 14.21 -6.91
N LEU A 11 3.88 14.66 -6.38
CA LEU A 11 3.82 15.35 -5.08
C LEU A 11 4.29 14.46 -3.93
N GLY A 12 3.75 13.25 -3.81
CA GLY A 12 4.15 12.34 -2.72
C GLY A 12 5.62 11.93 -2.81
N GLN A 13 6.16 11.79 -4.02
CA GLN A 13 7.58 11.53 -4.22
C GLN A 13 8.44 12.72 -3.78
N ALA A 14 8.03 13.95 -4.11
CA ALA A 14 8.71 15.17 -3.69
C ALA A 14 8.71 15.33 -2.17
N VAL A 15 7.55 15.12 -1.52
CA VAL A 15 7.41 15.13 -0.05
C VAL A 15 8.34 14.09 0.58
N ALA A 16 8.29 12.84 0.13
CA ALA A 16 9.13 11.78 0.66
C ALA A 16 10.64 12.08 0.48
N HIS A 17 11.03 12.61 -0.68
CA HIS A 17 12.43 12.93 -0.96
C HIS A 17 12.93 14.11 -0.11
N TYR A 18 12.15 15.18 0.00
CA TYR A 18 12.47 16.35 0.82
C TYR A 18 12.72 15.94 2.28
N HIS A 19 11.80 15.19 2.87
CA HIS A 19 11.90 14.73 4.25
C HIS A 19 13.01 13.70 4.46
N PHE A 20 13.26 12.83 3.47
CA PHE A 20 14.42 11.93 3.51
C PHE A 20 15.76 12.67 3.54
N GLN A 21 15.91 13.81 2.84
CA GLN A 21 17.13 14.60 2.93
C GLN A 21 17.33 15.20 4.33
N GLN A 22 16.26 15.58 5.02
CA GLN A 22 16.33 16.11 6.39
C GLN A 22 16.83 15.08 7.41
N THR A 23 16.61 13.77 7.17
CA THR A 23 17.14 12.71 8.04
C THR A 23 18.68 12.66 8.07
N GLN A 24 19.35 13.15 7.02
CA GLN A 24 20.82 13.14 6.94
C GLN A 24 21.46 14.23 7.81
N ALA A 25 20.68 15.23 8.19
CA ALA A 25 21.09 16.28 9.12
C ALA A 25 20.94 15.86 10.60
N GLU A 26 20.40 14.68 10.88
CA GLU A 26 20.33 14.10 12.22
C GLU A 26 21.32 12.93 12.31
N GLN A 27 22.52 13.18 12.85
CA GLN A 27 23.32 12.09 13.42
C GLN A 27 22.67 11.71 14.74
N VAL A 28 21.71 10.80 14.69
CA VAL A 28 21.08 10.34 15.90
C VAL A 28 21.84 9.12 16.39
N ASP A 29 22.51 9.28 17.53
CA ASP A 29 23.05 8.16 18.27
C ASP A 29 21.87 7.29 18.72
N PHE A 30 21.70 6.18 18.01
CA PHE A 30 20.62 5.22 18.25
C PHE A 30 20.73 4.63 19.66
N GLN A 31 21.95 4.49 20.22
CA GLN A 31 22.12 4.09 21.60
C GLN A 31 21.57 5.17 22.53
N GLN A 32 21.80 6.44 22.24
CA GLN A 32 21.30 7.56 23.05
C GLN A 32 19.76 7.73 22.96
N VAL A 33 19.14 7.48 21.80
CA VAL A 33 17.66 7.42 21.67
C VAL A 33 17.09 6.26 22.47
N MET A 34 17.70 5.09 22.37
CA MET A 34 17.30 3.92 23.17
C MET A 34 17.55 4.12 24.67
N GLN A 35 18.60 4.84 25.04
CA GLN A 35 18.95 5.14 26.43
C GLN A 35 18.03 6.23 26.99
N LYS A 36 17.63 7.24 26.20
CA LYS A 36 16.56 8.20 26.54
C LYS A 36 15.20 7.53 26.65
N ALA A 37 14.84 6.62 25.74
CA ALA A 37 13.62 5.82 25.84
C ALA A 37 13.59 4.99 27.14
N LYS A 38 14.74 4.43 27.54
CA LYS A 38 14.92 3.72 28.81
C LYS A 38 14.93 4.63 30.05
N SER A 39 15.58 5.80 29.98
CA SER A 39 15.82 6.68 31.14
C SER A 39 14.70 7.68 31.41
N GLN A 40 13.97 8.13 30.38
CA GLN A 40 12.86 9.08 30.53
C GLN A 40 11.51 8.41 30.85
N LYS A 41 11.45 7.09 31.01
CA LYS A 41 10.19 6.32 30.94
C LYS A 41 9.33 6.73 29.73
N VAL A 42 9.95 7.23 28.66
CA VAL A 42 9.34 7.27 27.33
C VAL A 42 9.46 5.83 26.83
N GLY A 43 8.75 4.93 27.51
CA GLY A 43 8.61 3.58 27.04
C GLY A 43 8.09 3.65 25.62
N LEU A 44 8.39 2.65 24.79
CA LEU A 44 7.61 2.46 23.58
C LEU A 44 6.09 2.61 23.87
N GLU A 45 5.64 2.32 25.10
CA GLU A 45 4.33 2.63 25.68
C GLU A 45 3.76 4.05 25.40
N SER A 46 4.55 5.12 25.32
CA SER A 46 4.02 6.46 24.97
C SER A 46 3.90 6.69 23.46
N CYS A 47 4.56 5.87 22.66
CA CYS A 47 4.49 5.85 21.19
C CYS A 47 3.56 4.74 20.68
N LEU A 48 3.13 3.85 21.56
CA LEU A 48 2.23 2.75 21.30
C LEU A 48 0.81 3.21 21.64
N MET A 49 -0.08 3.07 20.67
CA MET A 49 -1.53 3.23 20.82
C MET A 49 -2.03 2.48 22.06
N GLU A 50 -3.05 3.00 22.74
CA GLU A 50 -3.68 2.32 23.89
C GLU A 50 -4.14 0.89 23.55
N GLU A 51 -4.44 0.62 22.29
CA GLU A 51 -4.79 -0.69 21.76
C GLU A 51 -3.63 -1.70 21.88
N PHE A 52 -2.38 -1.28 21.67
CA PHE A 52 -1.20 -2.15 21.80
C PHE A 52 -0.86 -2.41 23.27
N LYS A 53 -1.07 -1.43 24.16
CA LYS A 53 -0.99 -1.64 25.62
C LYS A 53 -2.00 -2.67 26.10
N GLN A 54 -3.23 -2.60 25.59
CA GLN A 54 -4.28 -3.59 25.89
C GLN A 54 -3.95 -4.97 25.33
N PHE A 55 -3.38 -5.05 24.12
CA PHE A 55 -2.90 -6.32 23.53
C PHE A 55 -1.80 -6.97 24.38
N VAL A 56 -0.82 -6.19 24.83
CA VAL A 56 0.27 -6.66 25.72
C VAL A 56 -0.26 -7.09 27.09
N GLN A 57 -1.29 -6.41 27.63
CA GLN A 57 -1.91 -6.79 28.91
C GLN A 57 -2.80 -8.05 28.79
N LYS A 58 -3.50 -8.24 27.66
CA LYS A 58 -4.33 -9.43 27.40
C LYS A 58 -3.50 -10.66 27.08
N THR A 59 -2.30 -10.48 26.55
CA THR A 59 -1.38 -11.59 26.28
C THR A 59 -0.77 -12.06 27.60
N GLN A 60 -1.23 -13.20 28.14
CA GLN A 60 -0.75 -13.79 29.41
C GLN A 60 0.73 -14.19 29.42
N ASN A 61 1.49 -13.92 28.34
CA ASN A 61 2.85 -14.39 28.17
C ASN A 61 3.83 -13.22 28.01
N LYS A 62 4.31 -12.69 29.14
CA LYS A 62 5.35 -11.63 29.21
C LYS A 62 6.61 -11.98 28.41
N GLN A 63 6.91 -13.27 28.21
CA GLN A 63 8.04 -13.72 27.40
C GLN A 63 7.85 -13.40 25.91
N THR A 64 6.63 -13.44 25.39
CA THR A 64 6.35 -13.19 23.96
C THR A 64 6.54 -11.72 23.60
N ALA A 65 6.12 -10.79 24.46
CA ALA A 65 6.36 -9.36 24.28
C ALA A 65 7.87 -9.01 24.34
N GLN A 66 8.62 -9.65 25.26
CA GLN A 66 10.08 -9.52 25.32
C GLN A 66 10.76 -10.14 24.10
N GLN A 67 10.27 -11.27 23.60
CA GLN A 67 10.75 -11.91 22.38
C GLN A 67 10.45 -11.06 21.15
N ILE A 68 9.30 -10.39 21.04
CA ILE A 68 9.02 -9.47 19.92
C ILE A 68 10.02 -8.31 19.92
N ILE A 69 10.32 -7.73 21.09
CA ILE A 69 11.33 -6.67 21.25
C ILE A 69 12.74 -7.18 20.92
N GLN A 70 13.08 -8.40 21.34
CA GLN A 70 14.38 -9.04 21.08
C GLN A 70 14.53 -9.53 19.62
N ASN A 71 13.43 -9.88 18.96
CA ASN A 71 13.40 -10.40 17.59
C ASN A 71 13.33 -9.30 16.53
N ILE A 72 13.25 -8.02 16.92
CA ILE A 72 13.68 -6.92 16.06
C ILE A 72 15.21 -7.02 15.93
N HIS A 73 15.67 -8.02 15.18
CA HIS A 73 17.03 -8.08 14.69
C HIS A 73 17.16 -6.98 13.64
N LEU A 74 17.57 -5.80 14.09
CA LEU A 74 18.15 -4.81 13.21
C LEU A 74 19.36 -5.49 12.59
N LYS A 75 19.32 -5.74 11.28
CA LYS A 75 20.56 -6.05 10.56
C LYS A 75 21.52 -4.92 10.90
N ASP A 76 22.74 -5.26 11.31
CA ASP A 76 23.90 -4.39 11.24
C ASP A 76 24.18 -4.08 9.75
N SER A 77 23.24 -3.41 9.09
CA SER A 77 23.58 -2.68 7.88
C SER A 77 24.42 -1.51 8.37
N LYS A 78 25.64 -1.42 7.89
CA LYS A 78 26.51 -0.24 8.01
C LYS A 78 25.82 1.06 7.55
N ASP A 79 24.63 0.97 6.95
CA ASP A 79 23.69 2.06 6.72
C ASP A 79 22.92 2.39 8.00
N GLN A 80 23.27 3.51 8.63
CA GLN A 80 22.49 4.12 9.70
C GLN A 80 21.02 4.23 9.26
N ILE A 81 20.10 3.61 10.02
CA ILE A 81 18.67 3.78 9.80
C ILE A 81 18.35 5.27 9.99
N LYS A 82 17.84 5.90 8.93
CA LYS A 82 17.48 7.32 8.87
C LYS A 82 16.07 7.52 9.38
N PHE A 83 15.87 8.48 10.27
CA PHE A 83 14.54 8.80 10.83
C PHE A 83 14.40 10.30 11.11
N LEU A 84 13.18 10.72 11.41
CA LEU A 84 12.84 12.10 11.77
C LEU A 84 12.31 12.15 13.19
N THR A 85 12.69 13.20 13.92
CA THR A 85 12.19 13.46 15.28
C THR A 85 11.68 14.89 15.43
N GLY A 86 11.00 15.17 16.55
CA GLY A 86 10.50 16.51 16.91
C GLY A 86 9.71 17.19 15.79
N GLN A 87 10.00 18.48 15.57
CA GLN A 87 9.33 19.30 14.56
C GLN A 87 9.43 18.73 13.14
N ARG A 88 10.55 18.08 12.78
CA ARG A 88 10.72 17.52 11.44
C ARG A 88 9.80 16.32 11.20
N LYS A 89 9.60 15.48 12.22
CA LYS A 89 8.58 14.42 12.19
C LYS A 89 7.19 15.03 12.00
N GLU A 90 6.85 16.06 12.77
CA GLU A 90 5.54 16.72 12.69
C GLU A 90 5.30 17.33 11.30
N ASN A 91 6.31 17.98 10.72
CA ASN A 91 6.26 18.50 9.36
C ASN A 91 6.07 17.38 8.33
N TYR A 92 6.79 16.25 8.47
CA TYR A 92 6.61 15.09 7.59
C TYR A 92 5.18 14.54 7.66
N ILE A 93 4.62 14.42 8.86
CA ILE A 93 3.25 13.95 9.06
C ILE A 93 2.24 14.92 8.42
N ALA A 94 2.41 16.23 8.58
CA ALA A 94 1.55 17.23 7.95
C ALA A 94 1.62 17.15 6.41
N ASP A 95 2.82 17.08 5.83
CA ASP A 95 3.00 17.00 4.38
C ASP A 95 2.50 15.66 3.80
N MET A 96 2.63 14.56 4.55
CA MET A 96 2.08 13.26 4.17
C MET A 96 0.55 13.28 4.16
N LYS A 97 -0.11 13.96 5.11
CA LYS A 97 -1.57 14.17 5.08
C LYS A 97 -1.99 14.90 3.80
N LEU A 98 -1.26 15.95 3.43
CA LEU A 98 -1.51 16.70 2.20
C LEU A 98 -1.31 15.83 0.95
N ALA A 99 -0.24 15.04 0.89
CA ALA A 99 0.00 14.11 -0.22
C ALA A 99 -1.08 13.02 -0.33
N GLN A 100 -1.56 12.49 0.80
CA GLN A 100 -2.65 11.51 0.85
C GLN A 100 -3.99 12.12 0.38
N CYS A 101 -4.32 13.33 0.86
CA CYS A 101 -5.49 14.08 0.42
C CYS A 101 -5.46 14.34 -1.09
N PHE A 102 -4.32 14.80 -1.61
CA PHE A 102 -4.14 15.00 -3.06
C PHE A 102 -4.33 13.69 -3.84
N ALA A 103 -3.81 12.56 -3.35
CA ALA A 103 -4.01 11.26 -4.00
C ALA A 103 -5.49 10.85 -4.05
N GLN A 104 -6.25 11.11 -2.98
CA GLN A 104 -7.68 10.85 -2.92
C GLN A 104 -8.45 11.74 -3.90
N MET A 105 -8.22 13.06 -3.87
CA MET A 105 -8.85 14.00 -4.80
C MET A 105 -8.53 13.66 -6.26
N ASN A 106 -7.30 13.24 -6.55
CA ASN A 106 -6.91 12.80 -7.88
C ASN A 106 -7.70 11.56 -8.34
N ARG A 107 -7.92 10.57 -7.46
CA ARG A 107 -8.77 9.41 -7.77
C ARG A 107 -10.23 9.81 -8.00
N MET A 108 -10.76 10.69 -7.15
CA MET A 108 -12.14 11.19 -7.28
C MET A 108 -12.34 11.92 -8.61
N ALA A 109 -11.45 12.86 -8.96
CA ALA A 109 -11.54 13.61 -10.20
C ALA A 109 -11.46 12.72 -11.45
N ILE A 110 -10.55 11.73 -11.47
CA ILE A 110 -10.46 10.77 -12.58
C ILE A 110 -11.75 9.93 -12.68
N THR A 111 -12.25 9.45 -11.54
CA THR A 111 -13.48 8.64 -11.49
C THR A 111 -14.68 9.45 -11.98
N GLU A 112 -14.83 10.70 -11.55
CA GLU A 112 -15.90 11.60 -11.96
C GLU A 112 -15.90 11.84 -13.46
N VAL A 113 -14.74 12.13 -14.06
CA VAL A 113 -14.60 12.33 -15.51
C VAL A 113 -14.99 11.07 -16.28
N LEU A 114 -14.50 9.89 -15.86
CA LEU A 114 -14.80 8.63 -16.53
C LEU A 114 -16.27 8.23 -16.38
N MET A 115 -16.83 8.37 -15.19
CA MET A 115 -18.24 8.11 -14.94
C MET A 115 -19.13 9.07 -15.70
N GLY A 116 -18.76 10.35 -15.83
CA GLY A 116 -19.47 11.32 -16.66
C GLY A 116 -19.58 10.86 -18.11
N PHE A 117 -18.47 10.38 -18.69
CA PHE A 117 -18.45 9.81 -20.04
C PHE A 117 -19.37 8.59 -20.17
N PHE A 118 -19.28 7.62 -19.24
CA PHE A 118 -20.11 6.41 -19.29
C PHE A 118 -21.60 6.71 -19.10
N ASN A 119 -21.94 7.63 -18.21
CA ASN A 119 -23.32 8.04 -17.96
C ASN A 119 -23.91 8.74 -19.19
N GLN A 120 -23.15 9.62 -19.83
CA GLN A 120 -23.56 10.26 -21.09
C GLN A 120 -23.78 9.20 -22.19
N TYR A 121 -22.81 8.32 -22.40
CA TYR A 121 -22.93 7.24 -23.38
C TYR A 121 -24.15 6.35 -23.13
N ALA A 122 -24.40 5.99 -21.86
CA ALA A 122 -25.55 5.17 -21.48
C ALA A 122 -26.87 5.88 -21.79
N ALA A 123 -26.98 7.18 -21.47
CA ALA A 123 -28.17 7.99 -21.77
C ALA A 123 -28.43 8.09 -23.28
N GLU A 124 -27.40 8.34 -24.08
CA GLU A 124 -27.49 8.43 -25.55
C GLU A 124 -27.90 7.10 -26.21
N ASN A 125 -27.61 5.97 -25.55
CA ASN A 125 -27.87 4.63 -26.07
C ASN A 125 -29.03 3.89 -25.37
N ASN A 126 -29.82 4.58 -24.54
CA ASN A 126 -30.92 4.00 -23.74
C ASN A 126 -30.49 2.79 -22.88
N ILE A 127 -29.27 2.84 -22.33
CA ILE A 127 -28.75 1.82 -21.40
C ILE A 127 -29.09 2.25 -19.98
N GLN A 128 -29.74 1.37 -19.21
CA GLN A 128 -30.03 1.64 -17.81
C GLN A 128 -28.73 1.70 -16.98
N ALA A 129 -28.54 2.80 -16.24
CA ALA A 129 -27.44 2.91 -15.30
C ALA A 129 -27.66 1.95 -14.11
N CYS A 130 -26.61 1.21 -13.73
CA CYS A 130 -26.61 0.38 -12.53
C CYS A 130 -26.25 1.20 -11.30
N GLU A 131 -26.68 0.73 -10.12
CA GLU A 131 -26.20 1.24 -8.84
C GLU A 131 -24.67 1.14 -8.75
N SER A 132 -24.03 2.21 -8.28
CA SER A 132 -22.58 2.29 -8.12
C SER A 132 -22.17 1.85 -6.72
N ILE A 133 -21.45 0.74 -6.63
CA ILE A 133 -20.71 0.35 -5.42
C ILE A 133 -19.28 0.84 -5.57
N GLU A 134 -18.84 1.70 -4.65
CA GLU A 134 -17.46 2.17 -4.59
C GLU A 134 -16.67 1.36 -3.57
N ILE A 135 -15.50 0.87 -4.00
CA ILE A 135 -14.55 0.14 -3.15
C ILE A 135 -13.19 0.78 -3.34
N GLU A 136 -12.57 1.22 -2.24
CA GLU A 136 -11.25 1.83 -2.25
C GLU A 136 -10.27 1.03 -1.40
N SER A 137 -9.05 0.86 -1.90
CA SER A 137 -7.96 0.29 -1.12
C SER A 137 -6.66 1.05 -1.38
N VAL A 138 -6.18 1.77 -0.38
CA VAL A 138 -4.93 2.54 -0.43
C VAL A 138 -3.77 1.67 0.06
N HIS A 139 -2.63 1.74 -0.60
CA HIS A 139 -1.52 0.79 -0.35
C HIS A 139 -0.16 1.41 -0.05
N ASN A 140 -0.06 2.74 -0.04
CA ASN A 140 1.14 3.47 0.35
C ASN A 140 0.67 4.70 1.14
N TYR A 141 0.54 4.57 2.45
CA TYR A 141 0.01 5.62 3.31
C TYR A 141 0.39 5.39 4.77
N ILE A 142 0.18 6.42 5.57
CA ILE A 142 0.20 6.37 7.02
C ILE A 142 -1.24 6.49 7.50
N ASP A 143 -1.65 5.49 8.26
CA ASP A 143 -2.84 5.53 9.09
C ASP A 143 -2.48 6.29 10.36
N PHE A 144 -2.79 7.58 10.38
CA PHE A 144 -2.38 8.47 11.47
C PHE A 144 -3.13 8.19 12.77
N ASP A 145 -4.33 7.63 12.67
CA ASP A 145 -5.14 7.28 13.83
C ASP A 145 -4.55 6.04 14.49
N LYS A 146 -4.21 5.01 13.70
CA LYS A 146 -3.64 3.75 14.23
C LYS A 146 -2.12 3.74 14.37
N ASN A 147 -1.44 4.81 13.94
CA ASN A 147 0.02 4.88 13.80
C ASN A 147 0.61 3.71 12.97
N ILE A 148 -0.11 3.28 11.92
CA ILE A 148 0.33 2.18 11.04
C ILE A 148 0.87 2.75 9.73
N ILE A 149 2.08 2.36 9.35
CA ILE A 149 2.64 2.64 8.02
C ILE A 149 2.39 1.44 7.13
N ARG A 150 1.70 1.66 6.01
CA ARG A 150 1.50 0.62 4.99
C ARG A 150 2.22 1.00 3.71
N LYS A 151 3.08 0.10 3.22
CA LYS A 151 3.81 0.24 1.95
C LYS A 151 3.68 -1.05 1.14
N GLY A 152 2.97 -0.99 0.02
CA GLY A 152 2.57 -2.17 -0.74
C GLY A 152 1.54 -3.06 -0.03
N ALA A 153 0.82 -2.53 0.96
CA ALA A 153 -0.17 -3.25 1.75
C ALA A 153 -1.41 -2.39 1.98
N ILE A 154 -2.59 -2.99 2.00
CA ILE A 154 -3.88 -2.34 2.22
C ILE A 154 -4.40 -2.60 3.63
N SER A 155 -5.39 -1.82 4.05
CA SER A 155 -6.23 -2.18 5.20
C SER A 155 -7.12 -3.38 4.84
N ALA A 156 -7.33 -4.27 5.80
CA ALA A 156 -8.16 -5.47 5.69
C ALA A 156 -8.79 -5.78 7.06
N ASN A 157 -9.44 -4.77 7.67
CA ASN A 157 -10.20 -4.96 8.90
C ASN A 157 -11.34 -5.95 8.68
N LEU A 158 -11.88 -6.52 9.76
CA LEU A 158 -12.97 -7.48 9.68
C LEU A 158 -14.18 -6.85 8.97
N GLY A 159 -14.64 -7.47 7.88
CA GLY A 159 -15.79 -7.00 7.10
C GLY A 159 -15.49 -5.85 6.12
N GLU A 160 -14.26 -5.34 6.07
CA GLU A 160 -13.88 -4.27 5.16
C GLU A 160 -13.86 -4.76 3.71
N ARG A 161 -14.56 -4.09 2.80
CA ARG A 161 -14.50 -4.38 1.37
C ARG A 161 -13.15 -3.92 0.83
N VAL A 162 -12.45 -4.82 0.14
CA VAL A 162 -11.11 -4.56 -0.40
C VAL A 162 -11.05 -4.84 -1.89
N VAL A 163 -10.17 -4.10 -2.57
CA VAL A 163 -9.81 -4.32 -3.98
C VAL A 163 -8.30 -4.52 -4.09
N ILE A 164 -7.89 -5.61 -4.73
CA ILE A 164 -6.47 -5.99 -4.88
C ILE A 164 -6.15 -6.20 -6.35
N PRO A 165 -5.36 -5.32 -6.98
CA PRO A 165 -4.92 -5.52 -8.36
C PRO A 165 -3.95 -6.70 -8.49
N MET A 166 -4.09 -7.48 -9.55
CA MET A 166 -3.14 -8.53 -9.91
C MET A 166 -2.13 -8.00 -10.95
N ASN A 167 -2.48 -8.07 -12.22
CA ASN A 167 -1.77 -7.42 -13.32
C ASN A 167 -2.78 -7.02 -14.40
N MET A 168 -2.31 -6.31 -15.41
CA MET A 168 -3.14 -5.78 -16.50
C MET A 168 -3.88 -6.83 -17.35
N LYS A 169 -3.57 -8.13 -17.20
CA LYS A 169 -4.25 -9.22 -17.89
C LYS A 169 -5.22 -9.98 -16.99
N GLU A 170 -4.79 -10.26 -15.77
CA GLU A 170 -5.55 -11.11 -14.84
C GLU A 170 -6.66 -10.34 -14.13
N GLY A 171 -6.58 -9.00 -14.11
CA GLY A 171 -7.61 -8.13 -13.55
C GLY A 171 -7.45 -7.87 -12.05
N ILE A 172 -8.57 -7.81 -11.33
CA ILE A 172 -8.62 -7.42 -9.92
C ILE A 172 -9.41 -8.42 -9.07
N ILE A 173 -9.03 -8.52 -7.81
CA ILE A 173 -9.76 -9.30 -6.80
C ILE A 173 -10.64 -8.33 -6.02
N ILE A 174 -11.90 -8.68 -5.83
CA ILE A 174 -12.79 -8.07 -4.85
C ILE A 174 -12.91 -9.04 -3.68
N GLY A 175 -12.73 -8.53 -2.47
CA GLY A 175 -12.78 -9.36 -1.27
C GLY A 175 -13.28 -8.62 -0.05
N THR A 176 -13.32 -9.36 1.04
CA THR A 176 -13.71 -8.88 2.35
C THR A 176 -12.60 -9.21 3.35
N GLY A 177 -12.15 -8.20 4.11
CA GLY A 177 -11.10 -8.33 5.10
C GLY A 177 -11.51 -9.27 6.24
N LYS A 178 -10.57 -10.11 6.67
CA LYS A 178 -10.75 -11.07 7.76
C LYS A 178 -10.38 -10.48 9.13
N GLY A 179 -9.80 -9.27 9.17
CA GLY A 179 -9.42 -8.61 10.41
C GLY A 179 -8.28 -9.32 11.16
N ASN A 180 -7.29 -9.83 10.42
CA ASN A 180 -6.20 -10.59 11.02
C ASN A 180 -5.28 -9.69 11.88
N GLU A 181 -5.31 -9.89 13.20
CA GLU A 181 -4.54 -9.12 14.18
C GLU A 181 -3.02 -9.29 14.03
N GLU A 182 -2.55 -10.50 13.68
CA GLU A 182 -1.11 -10.78 13.49
C GLU A 182 -0.51 -9.98 12.34
N TRP A 183 -1.35 -9.50 11.43
CA TRP A 183 -0.98 -8.72 10.25
C TRP A 183 -1.31 -7.23 10.40
N ASN A 184 -1.55 -6.74 11.63
CA ASN A 184 -2.02 -5.38 11.88
C ASN A 184 -3.22 -5.01 11.00
N PHE A 185 -4.17 -5.95 10.88
CA PHE A 185 -5.39 -5.80 10.08
C PHE A 185 -5.09 -5.37 8.62
N SER A 186 -4.04 -5.95 8.02
CA SER A 186 -3.56 -5.57 6.69
C SER A 186 -3.49 -6.75 5.73
N ALA A 187 -3.52 -6.45 4.43
CA ALA A 187 -3.32 -7.44 3.36
C ALA A 187 -2.36 -6.94 2.28
N PRO A 188 -1.67 -7.83 1.54
CA PRO A 188 -0.88 -7.45 0.37
C PRO A 188 -1.71 -6.73 -0.71
N HIS A 189 -1.17 -5.66 -1.31
CA HIS A 189 -1.86 -4.90 -2.37
C HIS A 189 -1.73 -5.52 -3.78
N GLY A 190 -0.97 -6.60 -3.97
CA GLY A 190 -0.87 -7.24 -5.28
C GLY A 190 0.22 -8.29 -5.37
N THR A 191 0.54 -8.73 -6.59
CA THR A 191 1.48 -9.84 -6.81
C THR A 191 2.92 -9.52 -6.46
N GLY A 192 3.25 -8.23 -6.41
CA GLY A 192 4.63 -7.78 -6.44
C GLY A 192 5.30 -8.14 -7.78
N ARG A 193 6.46 -7.50 -8.01
CA ARG A 193 7.21 -7.70 -9.24
C ARG A 193 8.03 -8.99 -9.17
N LYS A 194 8.08 -9.71 -10.29
CA LYS A 194 9.03 -10.80 -10.53
C LYS A 194 10.37 -10.24 -11.01
N LEU A 195 10.34 -9.19 -11.82
CA LEU A 195 11.52 -8.52 -12.38
C LEU A 195 11.60 -7.08 -11.88
N THR A 196 12.81 -6.61 -11.62
CA THR A 196 13.05 -5.18 -11.42
C THR A 196 12.66 -4.40 -12.68
N ARG A 197 12.44 -3.08 -12.54
CA ARG A 197 12.15 -2.23 -13.72
C ARG A 197 13.28 -2.27 -14.75
N GLY A 198 14.53 -2.36 -14.30
CA GLY A 198 15.70 -2.47 -15.18
C GLY A 198 15.71 -3.77 -15.97
N GLU A 199 15.48 -4.90 -15.30
CA GLU A 199 15.44 -6.22 -15.94
C GLU A 199 14.27 -6.37 -16.91
N ALA A 200 13.11 -5.80 -16.57
CA ALA A 200 11.92 -5.88 -17.41
C ALA A 200 12.08 -5.17 -18.77
N LYS A 201 13.03 -4.22 -18.89
CA LYS A 201 13.34 -3.58 -20.19
C LYS A 201 13.90 -4.54 -21.24
N ASN A 202 14.38 -5.71 -20.82
CA ASN A 202 14.91 -6.75 -21.70
C ASN A 202 13.82 -7.73 -22.19
N LEU A 203 12.56 -7.53 -21.79
CA LEU A 203 11.44 -8.33 -22.31
C LEU A 203 11.19 -8.00 -23.79
N SER A 204 10.49 -8.89 -24.48
CA SER A 204 10.07 -8.67 -25.87
C SER A 204 8.70 -7.97 -25.91
N VAL A 205 8.60 -6.91 -26.69
CA VAL A 205 7.34 -6.18 -26.93
C VAL A 205 6.36 -7.05 -27.72
N GLU A 206 6.85 -7.92 -28.61
CA GLU A 206 6.06 -8.87 -29.38
C GLU A 206 5.36 -9.87 -28.46
N LYS A 207 6.10 -10.45 -27.50
CA LYS A 207 5.53 -11.33 -26.47
C LYS A 207 4.55 -10.58 -25.57
N TYR A 208 4.83 -9.32 -25.25
CA TYR A 208 3.92 -8.48 -24.47
C TYR A 208 2.60 -8.25 -25.23
N LYS A 209 2.66 -7.89 -26.52
CA LYS A 209 1.47 -7.78 -27.39
C LYS A 209 0.70 -9.10 -27.44
N GLU A 210 1.41 -10.21 -27.58
CA GLU A 210 0.81 -11.55 -27.59
C GLU A 210 0.07 -11.89 -26.30
N GLU A 211 0.69 -11.65 -25.15
CA GLU A 211 0.07 -11.90 -23.85
C GLU A 211 -1.22 -11.09 -23.64
N MET A 212 -1.27 -9.89 -24.22
CA MET A 212 -2.40 -8.95 -24.12
C MET A 212 -3.43 -9.08 -25.25
N LYS A 213 -3.29 -10.02 -26.20
CA LYS A 213 -4.20 -10.16 -27.38
C LYS A 213 -5.70 -10.18 -27.07
N LYS A 214 -6.09 -10.65 -25.87
CA LYS A 214 -7.49 -10.76 -25.44
C LYS A 214 -7.99 -9.56 -24.61
N VAL A 215 -7.13 -8.59 -24.35
CA VAL A 215 -7.42 -7.41 -23.55
C VAL A 215 -7.18 -6.18 -24.44
N TRP A 216 -8.21 -5.37 -24.64
CA TRP A 216 -8.02 -4.13 -25.39
C TRP A 216 -7.17 -3.16 -24.57
N THR A 217 -6.13 -2.58 -25.19
CA THR A 217 -5.25 -1.63 -24.53
C THR A 217 -4.55 -0.75 -25.57
N SER A 218 -4.49 0.55 -25.30
CA SER A 218 -3.72 1.51 -26.09
C SER A 218 -2.27 1.66 -25.60
N CYS A 219 -1.91 0.99 -24.49
CA CYS A 219 -0.67 1.25 -23.78
C CYS A 219 0.47 0.25 -24.07
N VAL A 220 0.26 -0.81 -24.86
CA VAL A 220 1.31 -1.82 -25.09
C VAL A 220 2.41 -1.26 -26.00
N SER A 221 3.54 -0.94 -25.40
CA SER A 221 4.70 -0.36 -26.08
C SER A 221 5.98 -0.69 -25.32
N TYR A 222 7.13 -0.27 -25.87
CA TYR A 222 8.39 -0.37 -25.15
C TYR A 222 8.42 0.52 -23.88
N SER A 223 7.70 1.65 -23.85
CA SER A 223 7.69 2.55 -22.70
C SER A 223 6.91 2.01 -21.50
N THR A 224 6.06 1.00 -21.69
CA THR A 224 5.27 0.34 -20.63
C THR A 224 5.70 -1.11 -20.42
N ILE A 225 6.85 -1.52 -20.98
CA ILE A 225 7.29 -2.91 -20.96
C ILE A 225 7.59 -3.41 -19.54
N ASP A 226 7.94 -2.49 -18.64
CA ASP A 226 8.14 -2.79 -17.22
C ASP A 226 6.82 -3.06 -16.48
N GLU A 227 5.68 -2.82 -17.09
CA GLU A 227 4.34 -3.15 -16.59
C GLU A 227 3.72 -4.36 -17.30
N SER A 228 4.49 -5.04 -18.17
CA SER A 228 4.06 -6.26 -18.85
C SER A 228 3.61 -7.34 -17.84
N PRO A 229 2.60 -8.18 -18.15
CA PRO A 229 2.21 -9.30 -17.29
C PRO A 229 3.39 -10.21 -16.90
N MET A 230 4.39 -10.33 -17.78
CA MET A 230 5.61 -11.12 -17.54
C MET A 230 6.53 -10.54 -16.46
N ALA A 231 6.42 -9.24 -16.15
CA ALA A 231 7.19 -8.56 -15.11
C ALA A 231 6.65 -8.83 -13.69
N TYR A 232 5.44 -9.38 -13.59
CA TYR A 232 4.73 -9.64 -12.34
C TYR A 232 4.78 -11.12 -11.93
N LYS A 233 4.63 -11.37 -10.62
CA LYS A 233 4.45 -12.73 -10.12
C LYS A 233 3.06 -13.24 -10.53
N SER A 234 2.88 -14.57 -10.58
CA SER A 234 1.59 -15.17 -10.89
C SER A 234 0.52 -14.79 -9.86
N SER A 235 -0.71 -14.52 -10.32
CA SER A 235 -1.88 -14.33 -9.45
C SER A 235 -2.08 -15.44 -8.41
N LYS A 236 -1.67 -16.68 -8.72
CA LYS A 236 -1.74 -17.82 -7.79
C LYS A 236 -1.02 -17.53 -6.47
N ILE A 237 0.09 -16.78 -6.53
CA ILE A 237 0.86 -16.40 -5.34
C ILE A 237 0.06 -15.41 -4.50
N VAL A 238 -0.59 -14.41 -5.11
CA VAL A 238 -1.43 -13.46 -4.35
C VAL A 238 -2.56 -14.15 -3.65
N LYS A 239 -3.30 -15.00 -4.37
CA LYS A 239 -4.45 -15.71 -3.78
C LYS A 239 -4.06 -16.49 -2.53
N LYS A 240 -2.89 -17.13 -2.54
CA LYS A 240 -2.34 -17.81 -1.38
C LYS A 240 -1.88 -16.84 -0.27
N MET A 241 -1.23 -15.74 -0.62
CA MET A 241 -0.70 -14.78 0.36
C MET A 241 -1.80 -13.98 1.07
N ILE A 242 -2.93 -13.73 0.40
CA ILE A 242 -4.06 -13.00 0.99
C ILE A 242 -5.03 -13.93 1.74
N GLU A 243 -4.92 -15.25 1.58
CA GLU A 243 -5.78 -16.23 2.24
C GLU A 243 -5.97 -15.99 3.76
N PRO A 244 -4.93 -15.69 4.56
CA PRO A 244 -5.11 -15.44 6.00
C PRO A 244 -5.74 -14.08 6.33
N THR A 245 -5.85 -13.15 5.37
CA THR A 245 -6.22 -11.75 5.62
C THR A 245 -7.45 -11.28 4.86
N VAL A 246 -7.82 -11.95 3.77
CA VAL A 246 -8.92 -11.57 2.88
C VAL A 246 -9.68 -12.81 2.42
N GLN A 247 -11.00 -12.74 2.49
CA GLN A 247 -11.90 -13.64 1.77
C GLN A 247 -12.08 -13.11 0.35
N ILE A 248 -11.85 -13.96 -0.66
CA ILE A 248 -12.12 -13.58 -2.05
C ILE A 248 -13.62 -13.75 -2.31
N ASP A 249 -14.27 -12.67 -2.70
CA ASP A 249 -15.71 -12.66 -3.04
C ASP A 249 -15.92 -12.75 -4.55
N ASP A 250 -15.09 -12.06 -5.33
CA ASP A 250 -15.15 -12.10 -6.80
C ASP A 250 -13.78 -11.79 -7.44
N ILE A 251 -13.64 -12.15 -8.72
CA ILE A 251 -12.46 -11.85 -9.54
C ILE A 251 -12.92 -11.26 -10.87
N LEU A 252 -12.66 -9.96 -11.04
CA LEU A 252 -13.00 -9.21 -12.24
C LEU A 252 -11.84 -9.28 -13.22
N LYS A 253 -12.08 -9.88 -14.39
CA LYS A 253 -11.06 -10.00 -15.44
C LYS A 253 -11.01 -8.73 -16.31
N SER A 254 -9.82 -8.45 -16.83
CA SER A 254 -9.57 -7.40 -17.83
C SER A 254 -10.14 -7.74 -19.19
#